data_AF-A0A2M8CXY8-F1
#
_entry.id   AF-A0A2M8CXY8-F1
#
_cell.length_a   1.000
_cell.length_b   1.000
_cell.length_c   1.000
_cell.angle_alpha   90.00
_cell.angle_beta   90.00
_cell.angle_gamma   90.00
#
_symmetry.space_group_name_H-M   'P 1'
#
loop_
_entity.id
_entity.type
_entity.pdbx_description
1 polymer ?
#
loop_
_entity_poly.entity_id
_entity_poly.type
_entity_poly.pdbx_seq_one_letter_code
_entity_poly.pdbx_strand_id
1 'polypeptide(L)' 'MTPGIWQILIIVLVVLLLFGRGKISNVMEDLAKGIKSFKKGLKDEDESKAGLENKKTGSKKE' A
#
# COMPACT_ATOMS: atom_id res chain seq x y z
N MET A 1 -10.29 25.81 14.49
CA MET A 1 -9.84 24.97 15.62
C MET A 1 -9.67 23.54 15.11
N THR A 2 -8.54 23.26 14.46
CA THR A 2 -8.21 21.90 14.00
C THR A 2 -7.64 21.11 15.18
N PRO A 3 -8.13 19.89 15.45
CA PRO A 3 -7.49 19.04 16.43
C PRO A 3 -6.04 18.81 15.99
N GLY A 4 -5.12 19.11 16.90
CA GLY A 4 -3.70 18.87 16.68
C GLY A 4 -3.38 17.38 16.61
N ILE A 5 -2.14 17.11 16.23
CA ILE A 5 -1.60 15.74 16.10
C ILE A 5 -1.76 14.95 17.42
N TRP A 6 -1.67 15.63 18.57
CA TRP A 6 -1.86 15.03 19.89
C TRP A 6 -3.27 14.48 20.13
N GLN A 7 -4.31 15.18 19.67
CA GLN A 7 -5.70 14.73 19.80
C GLN A 7 -5.98 13.51 18.91
N ILE A 8 -5.43 13.53 17.68
CA ILE A 8 -5.58 12.41 16.74
C ILE A 8 -4.96 11.14 17.32
N LEU A 9 -3.79 11.23 17.96
CA LEU A 9 -3.13 10.09 18.62
C LEU A 9 -4.02 9.46 19.72
N ILE A 10 -4.66 10.29 20.55
CA ILE A 10 -5.58 9.84 21.61
C ILE A 10 -6.80 9.12 21.01
N ILE A 11 -7.35 9.65 19.91
CA ILE A 11 -8.52 9.06 19.25
C ILE A 11 -8.16 7.69 18.66
N VAL A 12 -7.01 7.59 17.98
CA VAL A 12 -6.52 6.33 17.41
C VAL A 12 -6.34 5.26 18.51
N LEU A 13 -5.81 5.64 19.67
CA LEU A 13 -5.65 4.73 20.79
C LEU A 13 -6.99 4.20 21.30
N VAL A 14 -7.98 5.07 21.49
CA VAL A 14 -9.33 4.68 21.95
C VAL A 14 -10.04 3.78 20.92
N VAL A 15 -9.93 4.11 19.64
CA VAL A 15 -10.50 3.29 18.55
C VAL A 15 -9.84 1.92 18.51
N LEU A 16 -8.52 1.83 18.72
CA LEU A 16 -7.82 0.55 18.75
C LEU A 16 -8.21 -0.31 19.97
N LEU A 17 -8.51 0.29 21.12
CA LEU A 17 -9.05 -0.44 22.28
C LEU A 17 -10.48 -0.94 22.04
N LEU A 18 -11.36 -0.10 21.46
CA LEU A 18 -12.77 -0.44 21.20
C LEU A 18 -12.93 -1.52 20.12
N PHE A 19 -12.17 -1.41 19.03
CA PHE A 19 -12.25 -2.34 17.92
C PHE A 19 -11.29 -3.54 18.08
N GLY A 20 -10.28 -3.41 18.93
CA GLY A 20 -9.24 -4.42 19.15
C GLY A 20 -8.27 -4.57 17.96
N ARG A 21 -7.06 -5.09 18.23
CA ARG A 21 -6.02 -5.27 17.19
C ARG A 21 -6.44 -6.21 16.05
N GLY A 22 -7.30 -7.20 16.34
CA GLY A 22 -7.67 -8.25 15.37
C GLY A 22 -8.56 -7.75 14.23
N LYS A 23 -9.52 -6.86 14.53
CA LYS A 23 -10.43 -6.31 13.50
C LYS A 23 -9.73 -5.29 12.61
N ILE A 24 -8.89 -4.42 13.19
CA ILE A 24 -8.09 -3.45 12.44
C ILE A 24 -7.16 -4.14 11.44
N SER A 25 -6.47 -5.23 11.85
CA SER A 25 -5.54 -5.93 10.96
C SER A 25 -6.21 -6.55 9.74
N ASN A 26 -7.37 -7.20 9.91
CA ASN A 26 -8.10 -7.79 8.78
C ASN A 26 -8.58 -6.71 7.80
N VAL A 27 -9.16 -5.61 8.30
CA VAL A 27 -9.62 -4.51 7.45
C VAL A 27 -8.44 -3.80 6.77
N MET A 28 -7.35 -3.54 7.49
CA MET A 28 -6.11 -3.00 6.90
C MET A 28 -5.53 -3.92 5.85
N GLU A 29 -5.59 -5.24 6.03
CA GLU A 29 -5.06 -6.20 5.06
C GLU A 29 -5.87 -6.22 3.76
N ASP A 30 -7.21 -6.14 3.83
CA ASP A 30 -8.08 -6.03 2.65
C ASP A 30 -7.88 -4.68 1.93
N LEU A 31 -7.77 -3.59 2.69
CA LEU A 31 -7.44 -2.27 2.14
C LEU A 31 -6.05 -2.25 1.51
N ALA A 32 -5.05 -2.86 2.15
CA ALA A 32 -3.68 -2.94 1.65
C ALA A 32 -3.61 -3.76 0.35
N LYS A 33 -4.34 -4.86 0.24
CA LYS A 33 -4.46 -5.65 -1.00
C LYS A 33 -5.08 -4.80 -2.12
N GLY A 34 -6.16 -4.06 -1.84
CA GLY A 34 -6.79 -3.14 -2.80
C GLY A 34 -5.85 -2.03 -3.29
N ILE A 35 -5.21 -1.34 -2.35
CA ILE A 35 -4.26 -0.24 -2.64
C ILE A 35 -3.02 -0.77 -3.38
N LYS A 36 -2.51 -1.96 -3.04
CA LYS A 36 -1.35 -2.58 -3.71
C LYS A 36 -1.67 -2.96 -5.15
N SER A 37 -2.84 -3.53 -5.41
CA SER A 37 -3.30 -3.84 -6.77
C SER A 37 -3.52 -2.57 -7.60
N PHE A 38 -4.09 -1.52 -6.99
CA PHE A 38 -4.25 -0.22 -7.64
C PHE A 38 -2.89 0.42 -7.97
N LYS A 39 -1.96 0.44 -7.01
CA LYS A 39 -0.60 0.95 -7.21
C LYS A 39 0.15 0.15 -8.27
N LYS A 40 -0.04 -1.18 -8.31
CA LYS A 40 0.59 -2.04 -9.31
C LYS A 40 0.00 -1.84 -10.71
N GLY A 41 -1.33 -1.71 -10.85
CA GLY A 41 -1.98 -1.44 -12.12
C GLY A 41 -1.56 -0.10 -12.72
N LEU A 42 -1.50 0.96 -11.91
CA LEU A 42 -0.98 2.27 -12.35
C LEU A 42 0.49 2.17 -12.81
N LYS A 43 1.31 1.46 -12.05
CA LYS A 43 2.73 1.29 -12.35
C LYS A 43 2.96 0.42 -13.59
N ASP A 44 2.09 -0.54 -13.87
CA ASP A 44 2.12 -1.40 -15.07
C ASP A 44 1.68 -0.61 -16.32
N GLU A 45 0.77 0.37 -16.20
CA GLU A 45 0.47 1.33 -17.27
C GLU A 45 1.62 2.32 -17.52
N ASP A 46 2.27 2.82 -16.46
CA ASP A 46 3.47 3.65 -16.58
C ASP A 46 4.66 2.86 -17.16
N GLU A 47 4.85 1.60 -16.76
CA GLU A 47 5.91 0.73 -17.25
C GLU A 47 5.61 0.17 -18.66
N SER A 48 4.34 0.03 -19.05
CA SER A 48 3.94 -0.27 -20.43
C SER A 48 4.24 0.88 -21.41
N LYS A 49 4.37 2.12 -20.90
CA LYS A 49 4.91 3.25 -21.68
C LYS A 49 6.44 3.35 -21.65
N ALA A 50 7.11 2.69 -20.70
CA ALA A 50 8.57 2.68 -20.55
C ALA A 50 9.24 1.36 -20.99
N GLY A 51 8.47 0.33 -21.36
CA GLY A 51 8.91 -1.04 -21.62
C GLY A 51 9.37 -1.36 -23.04
N LEU A 52 9.86 -0.38 -23.81
CA LEU A 52 10.60 -0.64 -25.05
C LEU A 52 12.12 -0.78 -24.83
N GLU A 53 12.62 -0.63 -23.60
CA GLU A 53 14.04 -0.81 -23.31
C GLU A 53 14.23 -1.73 -22.10
N ASN A 54 15.15 -2.68 -22.24
CA ASN A 54 15.71 -3.52 -21.17
C ASN A 54 15.09 -4.92 -20.92
N LYS A 55 15.13 -5.80 -21.94
CA LYS A 55 15.31 -7.25 -21.69
C LYS A 55 15.94 -8.04 -22.86
N LYS A 56 17.10 -7.61 -23.37
CA LYS A 56 17.98 -8.45 -24.23
C LYS A 56 19.47 -8.14 -24.02
N THR A 57 19.98 -8.39 -22.82
CA THR A 57 21.42 -8.69 -22.64
C THR A 57 21.59 -9.59 -21.43
N GLY A 58 22.19 -10.76 -21.64
CA GLY A 58 22.67 -11.61 -20.56
C GLY A 58 21.83 -12.86 -20.26
N SER A 59 21.85 -13.85 -21.17
CA SER A 59 22.16 -15.24 -20.81
C SER A 59 22.19 -16.11 -22.07
N LYS A 60 23.37 -16.27 -22.65
CA LYS A 60 23.72 -17.46 -23.42
C LYS A 60 25.13 -17.87 -23.03
N LYS A 61 25.18 -18.73 -22.02
CA LYS A 61 26.31 -19.58 -21.70
C LYS A 61 25.90 -20.96 -22.16
N GLU A 62 26.41 -21.37 -23.32
CA GLU A 62 26.60 -22.73 -23.88
C GLU A 62 26.87 -22.59 -25.39
#